data_AF-A0A1Z9SWX6-F1
#
_entry.id   AF-A0A1Z9SWX6-F1
#
_cell.length_a   1.000
_cell.length_b   1.000
_cell.length_c   1.000
_cell.angle_alpha   90.00
_cell.angle_beta   90.00
_cell.angle_gamma   90.00
#
_symmetry.space_group_name_H-M   'P 1'
#
loop_
_entity.id
_entity.type
_entity.pdbx_description
1 polymer ?
#
loop_
_entity_poly.entity_id
_entity_poly.type
_entity_poly.pdbx_seq_one_letter_code
_entity_poly.pdbx_strand_id
1 'polypeptide(L)'
;MGSRSIDMQCWKCGAELKHLLLPFSRYEECNVCKTDLHACLACLHYAPNLSDACEEDRADFILDKDKANFCDYFRVNTKAYQKQENTAASEARSKLAALFGEELPEADETAEQSPQSDADRALAKLKRLFGDEE
;
A
#
# COMPACT_ATOMS: atom_id res chain seq x y z
N MET A 1 -25.47 -13.51 -11.78
CA MET A 1 -25.11 -12.39 -10.87
C MET A 1 -23.93 -11.70 -11.51
N GLY A 2 -24.08 -10.45 -11.95
CA GLY A 2 -23.03 -9.73 -12.68
C GLY A 2 -21.86 -9.41 -11.75
N SER A 3 -20.63 -9.63 -12.23
CA SER A 3 -19.43 -9.15 -11.57
C SER A 3 -19.51 -7.62 -11.45
N ARG A 4 -19.40 -7.11 -10.23
CA ARG A 4 -19.27 -5.67 -9.97
C ARG A 4 -17.79 -5.36 -9.85
N SER A 5 -17.33 -4.21 -10.31
CA SER A 5 -15.97 -3.74 -10.07
C SER A 5 -15.98 -2.59 -9.06
N ILE A 6 -14.86 -2.42 -8.34
CA ILE A 6 -14.66 -1.33 -7.39
C ILE A 6 -13.25 -0.74 -7.53
N ASP A 7 -13.14 0.55 -7.23
CA ASP A 7 -11.87 1.24 -7.07
C ASP A 7 -11.62 1.49 -5.57
N MET A 8 -10.41 1.23 -5.09
CA MET A 8 -10.04 1.41 -3.69
C MET A 8 -8.59 1.83 -3.53
N GLN A 9 -8.24 2.35 -2.36
CA GLN A 9 -6.86 2.61 -1.97
C GLN A 9 -6.28 1.43 -1.18
N CYS A 10 -5.05 1.03 -1.50
CA CYS A 10 -4.32 0.04 -0.70
C CYS A 10 -4.08 0.57 0.73
N TRP A 11 -4.55 -0.16 1.75
CA TRP A 11 -4.43 0.23 3.15
C TRP A 11 -2.99 0.45 3.62
N LYS A 12 -2.01 -0.21 2.99
CA LYS A 12 -0.59 -0.16 3.39
C LYS A 12 0.20 0.92 2.65
N CYS A 13 0.18 0.90 1.32
CA CYS A 13 1.02 1.78 0.50
C CYS A 13 0.30 3.01 -0.07
N GLY A 14 -1.03 3.06 0.02
CA GLY A 14 -1.80 4.19 -0.50
C GLY A 14 -2.00 4.20 -2.02
N ALA A 15 -1.56 3.17 -2.74
CA ALA A 15 -1.77 3.07 -4.19
C ALA A 15 -3.27 2.96 -4.55
N GLU A 16 -3.69 3.64 -5.61
CA GLU A 16 -5.03 3.48 -6.19
C GLU A 16 -5.11 2.16 -6.96
N LEU A 17 -6.03 1.29 -6.55
CA LEU A 17 -6.34 0.02 -7.19
C LEU A 17 -7.68 0.16 -7.91
N LYS A 18 -7.66 0.03 -9.24
CA LYS A 18 -8.84 0.26 -10.09
C LYS A 18 -9.38 -1.06 -10.61
N HIS A 19 -10.69 -1.12 -10.79
CA HIS A 19 -11.41 -2.22 -11.43
C HIS A 19 -11.24 -3.58 -10.74
N LEU A 20 -11.09 -3.60 -9.40
CA LEU A 20 -11.07 -4.85 -8.64
C LEU A 20 -12.44 -5.54 -8.74
N LEU A 21 -12.45 -6.82 -9.11
CA LEU A 21 -13.66 -7.60 -9.28
C LEU A 21 -14.24 -8.00 -7.92
N LEU A 22 -15.53 -7.80 -7.71
CA LEU A 22 -16.23 -8.19 -6.50
C LEU A 22 -17.09 -9.46 -6.70
N PRO A 23 -17.11 -10.36 -5.69
CA PRO A 23 -16.22 -10.37 -4.52
C PRO A 23 -14.78 -10.69 -4.95
N PHE A 24 -13.78 -9.93 -4.49
CA PHE A 24 -12.38 -10.27 -4.80
C PHE A 24 -11.94 -11.44 -3.93
N SER A 25 -10.92 -12.16 -4.39
CA SER A 25 -10.37 -13.32 -3.69
C SER A 25 -9.96 -12.96 -2.26
N ARG A 26 -10.07 -13.90 -1.31
CA ARG A 26 -9.52 -13.71 0.04
C ARG A 26 -7.99 -13.52 0.03
N TYR A 27 -7.35 -13.93 -1.06
CA TYR A 27 -5.92 -13.74 -1.34
C TYR A 27 -5.66 -12.68 -2.41
N GLU A 28 -6.62 -11.78 -2.66
CA GLU A 28 -6.35 -10.65 -3.54
C GLU A 28 -5.26 -9.78 -2.92
N GLU A 29 -4.23 -9.47 -3.70
CA GLU A 29 -3.08 -8.70 -3.25
C GLU A 29 -3.00 -7.35 -3.95
N CYS A 30 -2.46 -6.35 -3.26
CA CYS A 30 -2.07 -5.10 -3.90
C CYS A 30 -1.00 -5.37 -4.98
N ASN A 31 -1.24 -4.91 -6.21
CA ASN A 31 -0.29 -5.06 -7.32
C ASN A 31 1.07 -4.37 -7.06
N VAL A 32 1.10 -3.31 -6.24
CA VAL A 32 2.30 -2.53 -5.87
C VAL A 32 3.06 -3.16 -4.72
N CYS A 33 2.45 -3.33 -3.55
CA CYS A 33 3.15 -3.71 -2.32
C CYS A 33 2.89 -5.16 -1.85
N LYS A 34 2.14 -5.95 -2.63
CA LYS A 34 1.83 -7.37 -2.36
C LYS A 34 1.19 -7.66 -1.00
N THR A 35 0.49 -6.66 -0.46
CA THR A 35 -0.23 -6.83 0.80
C THR A 35 -1.61 -7.42 0.53
N ASP A 36 -2.10 -8.25 1.44
CA ASP A 36 -3.44 -8.82 1.37
C ASP A 36 -4.50 -7.71 1.44
N LEU A 37 -5.45 -7.71 0.50
CA LEU A 37 -6.55 -6.75 0.47
C LEU A 37 -7.74 -7.21 1.32
N HIS A 38 -7.89 -8.50 1.56
CA HIS A 38 -8.91 -9.06 2.47
C HIS A 38 -8.36 -9.21 3.90
N ALA A 39 -7.90 -8.09 4.46
CA ALA A 39 -7.35 -7.99 5.81
C ALA A 39 -8.24 -7.10 6.69
N CYS A 40 -8.15 -7.23 8.03
CA CYS A 40 -8.92 -6.36 8.93
C CYS A 40 -8.59 -4.89 8.67
N LEU A 41 -7.32 -4.54 8.43
CA LEU A 41 -6.89 -3.18 8.11
C LEU A 41 -7.56 -2.57 6.86
N ALA A 42 -8.09 -3.41 5.96
CA ALA A 42 -8.81 -2.97 4.76
C ALA A 42 -10.33 -2.94 4.95
N CYS A 43 -10.84 -3.30 6.13
CA CYS A 43 -12.28 -3.43 6.41
C CYS A 43 -12.88 -2.11 6.89
N LEU A 44 -14.15 -1.85 6.55
CA LEU A 44 -14.93 -0.71 7.06
C LEU A 44 -15.18 -0.79 8.57
N HIS A 45 -15.28 -2.00 9.12
CA HIS A 45 -15.55 -2.24 10.55
C HIS A 45 -14.29 -2.21 11.42
N TYR A 46 -13.12 -1.96 10.84
CA TYR A 46 -11.89 -1.92 11.61
C TYR A 46 -11.80 -0.65 12.46
N ALA A 47 -11.74 -0.82 13.77
CA ALA A 47 -11.67 0.27 14.73
C ALA A 47 -10.53 0.02 15.74
N PRO A 48 -9.33 0.58 15.55
CA PRO A 48 -8.16 0.28 16.39
C PRO A 48 -8.32 0.70 17.86
N ASN A 49 -9.33 1.53 18.17
CA ASN A 49 -9.62 2.00 19.52
C ASN A 49 -10.44 0.99 20.36
N LEU A 50 -10.94 -0.09 19.74
CA LEU A 50 -11.67 -1.16 20.43
C LEU A 50 -10.72 -2.29 20.82
N SER A 51 -11.07 -3.06 21.86
CA SER A 51 -10.20 -4.10 22.42
C SER A 51 -9.85 -5.22 21.44
N ASP A 52 -10.81 -5.59 20.59
CA ASP A 52 -10.68 -6.59 19.53
C ASP A 52 -10.43 -5.95 18.15
N ALA A 53 -10.37 -4.62 18.10
CA ALA A 53 -10.23 -3.78 16.93
C ALA A 53 -11.33 -3.94 15.86
N CYS A 54 -12.58 -4.25 16.25
CA CYS A 54 -13.70 -4.44 15.33
C CYS A 54 -15.00 -3.82 15.88
N GLU A 55 -15.77 -3.12 15.04
CA GLU A 55 -17.08 -2.56 15.42
C GLU A 55 -18.24 -3.57 15.28
N GLU A 56 -18.02 -4.70 14.59
CA GLU A 56 -19.03 -5.74 14.41
C GLU A 56 -18.88 -6.82 15.48
N ASP A 57 -19.77 -6.80 16.47
CA ASP A 57 -19.77 -7.70 17.65
C ASP A 57 -19.87 -9.19 17.29
N ARG A 58 -20.45 -9.52 16.12
CA ARG A 58 -20.61 -10.92 15.67
C ARG A 58 -19.45 -11.42 14.82
N ALA A 59 -18.47 -10.57 14.51
CA ALA A 59 -17.30 -10.97 13.74
C ALA A 59 -16.37 -11.85 14.58
N ASP A 60 -15.75 -12.84 13.92
CA ASP A 60 -14.73 -13.65 14.58
C ASP A 60 -13.51 -12.81 14.96
N PHE A 61 -12.89 -13.14 16.10
CA PHE A 61 -11.64 -12.52 16.51
C PHE A 61 -10.49 -12.94 15.60
N ILE A 62 -9.89 -11.96 14.90
CA ILE A 62 -8.68 -12.15 14.09
C ILE A 62 -7.46 -11.66 14.87
N LEU A 63 -6.40 -12.47 14.97
CA LEU A 63 -5.16 -12.06 15.64
C LEU A 63 -4.33 -11.13 14.74
N ASP A 64 -3.95 -11.61 13.56
CA ASP A 64 -3.13 -10.87 12.60
C ASP A 64 -4.01 -9.98 11.72
N LYS A 65 -4.17 -8.72 12.13
CA LYS A 65 -5.08 -7.75 11.47
C LYS A 65 -4.62 -7.34 10.07
N ASP A 66 -3.34 -7.53 9.76
CA ASP A 66 -2.68 -7.17 8.51
C ASP A 66 -2.61 -8.32 7.48
N LYS A 67 -3.10 -9.51 7.82
CA LYS A 67 -3.10 -10.70 6.96
C LYS A 67 -4.48 -11.02 6.40
N ALA A 68 -4.47 -11.75 5.28
CA ALA A 68 -5.66 -12.37 4.72
C ALA A 68 -6.41 -13.18 5.78
N ASN A 69 -7.71 -12.95 5.90
CA ASN A 69 -8.57 -13.66 6.86
C ASN A 69 -9.85 -14.18 6.22
N PHE A 70 -10.61 -14.93 7.02
CA PHE A 70 -11.82 -15.63 6.58
C PHE A 70 -13.11 -14.98 7.10
N CYS A 71 -13.04 -13.76 7.62
CA CYS A 71 -14.17 -13.07 8.25
C CYS A 71 -15.31 -12.83 7.25
N ASP A 72 -16.50 -13.39 7.53
CA ASP A 72 -17.67 -13.24 6.65
C ASP A 72 -18.31 -11.84 6.71
N TYR A 73 -17.96 -11.05 7.72
CA TYR A 73 -18.39 -9.66 7.90
C TYR A 73 -17.49 -8.66 7.18
N PHE A 74 -16.46 -9.11 6.46
CA PHE A 74 -15.58 -8.21 5.74
C PHE A 74 -16.36 -7.32 4.75
N ARG A 75 -16.08 -6.02 4.81
CA ARG A 75 -16.59 -5.00 3.89
C ARG A 75 -15.45 -4.09 3.52
N VAL A 76 -15.13 -4.02 2.23
CA VAL A 76 -14.01 -3.22 1.74
C VAL A 76 -14.17 -1.74 2.09
N ASN A 77 -13.14 -1.17 2.71
CA ASN A 77 -13.01 0.27 2.90
C ASN A 77 -12.19 0.86 1.74
N THR A 78 -12.84 1.64 0.89
CA THR A 78 -12.19 2.25 -0.28
C THR A 78 -11.13 3.28 0.07
N LYS A 79 -11.09 3.76 1.31
CA LYS A 79 -10.19 4.82 1.83
C LYS A 79 -9.48 4.37 3.11
N ALA A 80 -9.02 3.12 3.14
CA ALA A 80 -8.39 2.53 4.32
C ALA A 80 -7.01 3.09 4.64
N TYR A 81 -6.30 3.64 3.64
CA TYR A 81 -4.96 4.18 3.85
C TYR A 81 -4.99 5.44 4.71
N GLN A 82 -4.16 5.44 5.74
CA GLN A 82 -3.89 6.62 6.56
C GLN A 82 -2.41 6.96 6.41
N LYS A 83 -2.12 8.13 5.83
CA LYS A 83 -0.75 8.62 5.73
C LYS A 83 -0.21 8.84 7.15
N GLN A 84 0.79 8.08 7.54
CA GLN A 84 1.48 8.31 8.80
C GLN A 84 2.29 9.61 8.67
N GLU A 85 1.91 10.63 9.43
CA GLU A 85 2.72 11.84 9.57
C GLU A 85 3.95 11.53 10.43
N ASN A 86 5.07 11.24 9.77
CA ASN A 86 6.35 10.95 10.43
C ASN A 86 7.12 12.23 10.76
N THR A 87 6.43 13.31 11.15
CA THR A 87 7.04 14.61 11.44
C THR A 87 8.04 14.52 12.58
N ALA A 88 7.68 13.85 13.68
CA ALA A 88 8.57 13.63 14.82
C ALA A 88 9.81 12.78 14.47
N ALA A 89 9.64 11.75 13.63
CA ALA A 89 10.75 10.91 13.19
C ALA A 89 11.69 11.67 12.23
N SER A 90 11.14 12.50 11.34
CA SER A 90 11.91 13.37 10.46
C SER A 90 12.69 14.43 11.26
N GLU A 91 12.03 15.07 12.24
CA GLU A 91 12.67 16.04 13.13
C GLU A 91 13.80 15.40 13.96
N ALA A 92 13.58 14.19 14.49
CA ALA A 92 14.61 13.45 15.22
C ALA A 92 15.82 13.13 14.34
N ARG A 93 15.61 12.71 13.09
CA ARG A 93 16.69 12.46 12.11
C ARG A 93 17.44 13.74 11.77
N SER A 94 16.74 14.87 11.59
CA SER A 94 17.34 16.17 11.32
C SER A 94 18.21 16.64 12.49
N LYS A 95 17.72 16.52 13.72
CA LYS A 95 18.50 16.83 14.92
C LYS A 95 19.73 15.94 15.04
N LEU A 96 19.60 14.64 14.75
CA LEU A 96 20.73 13.71 14.78
C LEU A 96 21.79 14.10 13.74
N ALA A 97 21.39 14.33 12.49
CA ALA A 97 22.29 14.73 11.41
C ALA A 97 23.05 16.04 11.76
N ALA A 98 22.36 17.01 12.36
CA ALA A 98 22.98 18.26 12.84
C ALA A 98 24.04 18.05 13.93
N LEU A 99 23.88 17.03 14.80
CA LEU A 99 24.89 16.71 15.82
C LEU A 99 26.16 16.10 15.22
N PHE A 100 26.03 15.38 14.11
CA PHE A 100 27.15 14.68 13.46
C PHE A 100 27.69 15.42 12.22
N GLY A 101 27.10 16.55 11.83
CA GLY A 101 27.51 17.32 10.66
C GLY A 101 27.20 16.62 9.33
N GLU A 102 26.19 15.76 9.31
CA GLU A 102 25.75 15.02 8.13
C GLU A 102 24.61 15.78 7.42
N GLU A 103 24.57 15.72 6.08
CA GLU A 103 23.42 16.17 5.29
C GLU A 103 22.43 15.01 5.13
N LEU A 104 21.16 15.26 5.43
CA LEU A 104 20.10 14.28 5.19
C LEU A 104 19.80 14.19 3.69
N PRO A 105 19.58 12.99 3.13
CA PRO A 105 18.97 12.87 1.81
C PRO A 105 17.53 13.42 1.88
N GLU A 106 17.18 14.25 0.91
CA GLU A 106 15.85 14.86 0.79
C GLU A 106 14.76 13.79 0.81
N ALA A 107 13.76 14.01 1.67
CA ALA A 107 12.66 13.08 1.92
C ALA A 107 11.61 13.10 0.80
N ASP A 108 12.01 12.81 -0.44
CA ASP A 108 11.06 12.44 -1.51
C ASP A 108 11.66 11.62 -2.68
N GLU A 109 12.90 11.12 -2.59
CA GLU A 109 13.49 10.35 -3.71
C GLU A 109 13.06 8.87 -3.79
N THR A 110 11.96 8.47 -3.13
CA THR A 110 11.41 7.10 -3.28
C THR A 110 10.03 7.02 -3.90
N ALA A 111 9.45 8.17 -4.28
CA ALA A 111 8.36 8.20 -5.24
C ALA A 111 8.98 8.34 -6.64
N GLU A 112 8.57 7.50 -7.59
CA GLU A 112 8.92 7.56 -9.03
C GLU A 112 10.16 6.83 -9.56
N GLN A 113 10.52 5.66 -9.01
CA GLN A 113 11.16 4.63 -9.85
C GLN A 113 10.13 3.53 -10.13
N SER A 114 9.22 3.82 -11.05
CA SER A 114 8.34 2.79 -11.61
C SER A 114 9.19 1.80 -12.40
N PRO A 115 8.85 0.49 -12.43
CA PRO A 115 9.57 -0.49 -13.24
C PRO A 115 9.57 -0.13 -14.74
N GLN A 116 8.62 0.71 -15.19
CA GLN A 116 8.61 1.28 -16.53
C GLN A 116 9.81 2.20 -16.78
N SER A 117 10.19 3.08 -15.84
CA SER A 117 11.32 4.00 -16.02
C SER A 117 12.67 3.27 -16.20
N ASP A 118 12.86 2.16 -15.47
CA ASP A 118 14.04 1.31 -15.59
C ASP A 118 14.03 0.50 -16.89
N ALA A 119 12.88 -0.02 -17.29
CA ALA A 119 12.71 -0.72 -18.56
C ALA A 119 12.97 0.21 -19.77
N ASP A 120 12.47 1.44 -19.73
CA ASP A 120 12.68 2.45 -20.77
C ASP A 120 14.15 2.88 -20.86
N ARG A 121 14.81 3.02 -19.71
CA ARG A 121 16.25 3.32 -19.62
C ARG A 121 17.11 2.15 -20.13
N ALA A 122 16.73 0.92 -19.82
CA ALA A 122 17.39 -0.28 -20.33
C ALA A 122 17.21 -0.41 -21.85
N LEU A 123 16.01 -0.16 -22.36
CA LEU A 123 15.69 -0.18 -23.79
C LEU A 123 16.47 0.89 -24.56
N ALA A 124 16.54 2.12 -24.04
CA ALA A 124 17.33 3.19 -24.64
C ALA A 124 18.83 2.86 -24.68
N LYS A 125 19.36 2.21 -23.63
CA LYS A 125 20.76 1.75 -23.57
C LYS A 125 21.04 0.64 -24.59
N LEU A 126 20.12 -0.31 -24.74
CA LEU A 126 20.22 -1.39 -25.73
C LEU A 126 20.20 -0.83 -27.16
N LYS A 127 19.26 0.05 -27.49
CA LYS A 127 19.19 0.68 -28.82
C LYS A 127 20.48 1.41 -29.20
N ARG A 128 21.07 2.14 -28.24
CA ARG A 128 22.38 2.79 -28.43
C ARG A 128 23.54 1.82 -28.62
N LEU A 129 23.49 0.65 -27.98
CA LEU A 129 24.53 -0.39 -28.09
C LEU A 129 24.49 -1.12 -29.44
N PHE A 130 23.28 -1.31 -29.99
CA PHE A 130 23.08 -2.09 -31.21
C PHE A 130 22.97 -1.24 -32.48
N GLY A 131 22.94 0.09 -32.37
CA GLY A 131 23.04 0.99 -33.53
C GLY A 131 21.80 1.05 -34.41
N ASP A 132 20.66 0.61 -33.89
CA ASP A 132 19.38 0.70 -34.58
C ASP A 132 18.81 2.12 -34.40
N GLU A 133 19.22 3.03 -35.29
CA GLU A 133 18.44 4.24 -35.56
C GLU A 133 17.40 3.94 -36.65
N GLU A 134 16.14 4.22 -36.28
CA GLU A 134 14.84 4.05 -36.97
C GLU A 134 14.06 2.76 -36.71
#